data_AF-A0A447PL39-F1
#
_entry.id   AF-A0A447PL39-F1
#
_cell.length_a   1.000
_cell.length_b   1.000
_cell.length_c   1.000
_cell.angle_alpha   90.00
_cell.angle_beta   90.00
_cell.angle_gamma   90.00
#
_symmetry.space_group_name_H-M   'P 1'
#
loop_
_entity.id
_entity.type
_entity.pdbx_description
1 polymer ?
#
loop_
_entity_poly.entity_id
_entity_poly.type
_entity_poly.pdbx_seq_one_letter_code
_entity_poly.pdbx_strand_id
1 'polypeptide(L)'
;MASLYNRLLDQLLLPPLVKRMEYVLADAIARQDSKAAYDALRIYLLLNLDKDHEDKYNAAEIQSWVINDLGNSDSVAGFGGRAAVLTHIEALFDGSRVVHSPYEKDEALIRQARAFLDGHTSTERIYARALAAMESEAPQEFTLVRAVGADAGTVFVRSNGAPLDRGVPGIFYP
;
A
#
# COMPACT_ATOMS: atom_id res chain seq x y z
N MET A 1 -31.77 12.16 -9.25
CA MET A 1 -30.93 12.19 -10.46
C MET A 1 -29.45 11.90 -10.20
N ALA A 2 -28.87 12.34 -9.07
CA ALA A 2 -27.46 12.10 -8.73
C ALA A 2 -27.00 10.62 -8.75
N SER A 3 -27.88 9.67 -8.43
CA SER A 3 -27.50 8.24 -8.35
C SER A 3 -27.24 7.56 -9.70
N LEU A 4 -27.81 8.01 -10.82
CA LEU A 4 -27.49 7.45 -12.14
C LEU A 4 -26.16 7.96 -12.65
N TYR A 5 -25.93 9.27 -12.52
CA TYR A 5 -24.67 9.89 -12.92
C TYR A 5 -23.49 9.34 -12.10
N ASN A 6 -23.63 9.23 -10.78
CA ASN A 6 -22.57 8.63 -9.93
C ASN A 6 -22.24 7.19 -10.34
N ARG A 7 -23.25 6.37 -10.66
CA ARG A 7 -23.03 5.02 -11.17
C ARG A 7 -22.28 4.99 -12.50
N LEU A 8 -22.56 5.92 -13.40
CA LEU A 8 -21.81 6.03 -14.65
C LEU A 8 -20.35 6.40 -14.41
N LEU A 9 -20.09 7.33 -13.47
CA LEU A 9 -18.72 7.68 -13.09
C LEU A 9 -17.99 6.46 -12.48
N ASP A 10 -18.65 5.71 -11.59
CA ASP A 10 -18.09 4.51 -10.97
C ASP A 10 -17.82 3.38 -11.99
N GLN A 11 -18.65 3.25 -13.02
CA GLN A 11 -18.53 2.17 -14.01
C GLN A 11 -17.60 2.50 -15.17
N LEU A 12 -17.48 3.76 -15.55
CA LEU A 12 -16.78 4.15 -16.78
C LEU A 12 -15.51 4.96 -16.53
N LEU A 13 -15.52 5.84 -15.52
CA LEU A 13 -14.41 6.75 -15.25
C LEU A 13 -13.47 6.21 -14.18
N LEU A 14 -14.01 5.66 -13.09
CA LEU A 14 -13.20 5.18 -11.98
C LEU A 14 -12.27 4.01 -12.36
N PRO A 15 -12.70 2.97 -13.10
CA PRO A 15 -11.83 1.82 -13.39
C PRO A 15 -10.52 2.18 -14.11
N PRO A 16 -10.50 3.00 -15.20
CA PRO A 16 -9.25 3.40 -15.83
C PRO A 16 -8.39 4.32 -14.94
N LEU A 17 -8.98 5.10 -14.03
CA LEU A 17 -8.20 5.90 -13.07
C LEU A 17 -7.45 5.01 -12.07
N VAL A 18 -8.10 3.95 -11.56
CA VAL A 18 -7.43 2.98 -10.68
C VAL A 18 -6.27 2.28 -11.40
N LYS A 19 -6.47 1.84 -12.65
CA LYS A 19 -5.39 1.24 -13.45
C LYS A 19 -4.25 2.20 -13.77
N ARG A 20 -4.57 3.48 -13.93
CA ARG A 20 -3.56 4.53 -14.08
C ARG A 20 -2.74 4.73 -12.79
N MET A 21 -3.38 4.69 -11.62
CA MET A 21 -2.67 4.74 -10.34
C MET A 21 -1.71 3.57 -10.16
N GLU A 22 -2.16 2.35 -10.47
CA GLU A 22 -1.30 1.14 -10.45
C GLU A 22 -0.10 1.29 -11.40
N TYR A 23 -0.34 1.80 -12.62
CA TYR A 23 0.73 2.06 -13.60
C TYR A 23 1.73 3.09 -13.09
N VAL A 24 1.27 4.24 -12.59
CA VAL A 24 2.14 5.31 -12.08
C VAL A 24 2.96 4.81 -10.89
N LEU A 25 2.37 4.01 -10.01
CA LEU A 25 3.07 3.40 -8.88
C LEU A 25 4.17 2.44 -9.34
N ALA A 26 3.85 1.50 -10.24
CA ALA A 26 4.82 0.54 -10.77
C ALA A 26 5.96 1.23 -11.53
N ASP A 27 5.63 2.24 -12.33
CA ASP A 27 6.61 3.03 -13.10
C ASP A 27 7.50 3.89 -12.18
N ALA A 28 6.96 4.48 -11.12
CA ALA A 28 7.75 5.21 -10.12
C ALA A 28 8.77 4.30 -9.42
N ILE A 29 8.37 3.08 -9.06
CA ILE A 29 9.29 2.07 -8.49
C ILE A 29 10.38 1.74 -9.51
N ALA A 30 10.02 1.49 -10.78
CA ALA A 30 10.99 1.17 -11.83
C ALA A 30 11.99 2.31 -12.08
N ARG A 31 11.53 3.57 -11.99
CA ARG A 31 12.36 4.77 -12.13
C ARG A 31 13.10 5.18 -10.86
N GLN A 32 12.95 4.44 -9.76
CA GLN A 32 13.53 4.74 -8.45
C GLN A 32 13.12 6.13 -7.92
N ASP A 33 11.89 6.56 -8.21
CA ASP A 33 11.32 7.83 -7.74
C ASP A 33 10.48 7.58 -6.47
N SER A 34 11.12 7.67 -5.31
CA SER A 34 10.46 7.39 -4.02
C SER A 34 9.34 8.39 -3.69
N LYS A 35 9.46 9.64 -4.15
CA LYS A 35 8.39 10.63 -3.96
C LYS A 35 7.15 10.25 -4.77
N ALA A 36 7.30 9.98 -6.06
CA ALA A 36 6.17 9.61 -6.92
C ALA A 36 5.53 8.29 -6.49
N ALA A 37 6.34 7.31 -6.06
CA ALA A 37 5.84 6.03 -5.56
C ALA A 37 5.00 6.22 -4.28
N TYR A 38 5.45 7.07 -3.35
CA TYR A 38 4.67 7.39 -2.15
C TYR A 38 3.35 8.06 -2.49
N ASP A 39 3.39 9.12 -3.31
CA ASP A 39 2.19 9.87 -3.66
C ASP A 39 1.16 8.95 -4.32
N ALA A 40 1.58 8.11 -5.27
CA ALA A 40 0.70 7.15 -5.94
C ALA A 40 0.16 6.07 -4.99
N LEU A 41 1.00 5.48 -4.14
CA LEU A 41 0.59 4.46 -3.18
C LEU A 41 -0.45 5.01 -2.20
N ARG A 42 -0.24 6.24 -1.70
CA ARG A 42 -1.17 6.88 -0.76
C ARG A 42 -2.56 7.04 -1.36
N ILE A 43 -2.65 7.57 -2.58
CA ILE A 43 -3.95 7.74 -3.27
C ILE A 43 -4.60 6.39 -3.56
N TYR A 44 -3.81 5.40 -3.98
CA TYR A 44 -4.30 4.05 -4.20
C TYR A 44 -4.91 3.45 -2.92
N LEU A 45 -4.27 3.61 -1.76
CA LEU A 45 -4.80 3.13 -0.48
C LEU A 45 -6.05 3.89 -0.03
N LEU A 46 -6.15 5.20 -0.28
CA LEU A 46 -7.35 5.98 0.02
C LEU A 46 -8.60 5.50 -0.76
N LEU A 47 -8.41 4.93 -1.96
CA LEU A 47 -9.50 4.32 -2.74
C LEU A 47 -9.79 2.87 -2.35
N ASN A 48 -8.92 2.23 -1.58
CA ASN A 48 -9.03 0.83 -1.14
C ASN A 48 -9.16 0.73 0.38
N LEU A 49 -9.78 1.74 1.01
CA LEU A 49 -10.05 1.75 2.46
C LEU A 49 -11.09 0.68 2.81
N ASP A 50 -10.85 -0.04 3.91
CA ASP A 50 -11.87 -0.89 4.50
C ASP A 50 -13.03 -0.03 5.05
N LYS A 51 -14.24 -0.60 5.11
CA LYS A 51 -15.46 0.11 5.52
C LYS A 51 -15.36 0.78 6.89
N ASP A 52 -14.60 0.19 7.79
CA ASP A 52 -14.40 0.71 9.15
C ASP A 52 -13.46 1.93 9.20
N HIS A 53 -12.82 2.28 8.08
CA HIS A 53 -11.82 3.34 7.95
C HIS A 53 -12.19 4.41 6.90
N GLU A 54 -13.45 4.45 6.49
CA GLU A 54 -13.97 5.46 5.55
C GLU A 54 -13.84 6.91 6.08
N ASP A 55 -13.69 7.10 7.39
CA ASP A 55 -13.44 8.40 8.02
C ASP A 55 -12.13 9.05 7.57
N LYS A 56 -11.19 8.24 7.04
CA LYS A 56 -9.90 8.70 6.51
C LYS A 56 -9.95 9.08 5.03
N TYR A 57 -11.07 8.84 4.36
CA TYR A 57 -11.23 9.16 2.96
C TYR A 57 -11.05 10.67 2.73
N ASN A 58 -10.22 11.03 1.75
CA ASN A 58 -9.92 12.41 1.43
C ASN A 58 -10.11 12.66 -0.07
N ALA A 59 -11.34 13.04 -0.44
CA ALA A 59 -11.73 13.27 -1.83
C ALA A 59 -10.87 14.35 -2.50
N ALA A 60 -10.60 15.46 -1.80
CA ALA A 60 -9.83 16.58 -2.33
C ALA A 60 -8.38 16.19 -2.66
N GLU A 61 -7.78 15.35 -1.84
CA GLU A 61 -6.43 14.84 -2.05
C GLU A 61 -6.36 13.89 -3.26
N ILE A 62 -7.30 12.94 -3.36
CA ILE A 62 -7.41 12.03 -4.50
C ILE A 62 -7.63 12.83 -5.79
N GLN A 63 -8.58 13.77 -5.78
CA GLN A 63 -8.91 14.61 -6.92
C GLN A 63 -7.70 15.42 -7.39
N SER A 64 -7.00 16.09 -6.47
CA SER A 64 -5.83 16.90 -6.80
C SER A 64 -4.73 16.08 -7.44
N TRP A 65 -4.44 14.90 -6.87
CA TRP A 65 -3.43 14.00 -7.44
C TRP A 65 -3.81 13.53 -8.84
N VAL A 66 -5.06 13.08 -9.06
CA VAL A 66 -5.53 12.59 -10.37
C VAL A 66 -5.44 13.68 -11.43
N ILE A 67 -5.90 14.89 -11.11
CA ILE A 67 -5.85 16.03 -12.04
C ILE A 67 -4.40 16.37 -12.41
N ASN A 68 -3.49 16.37 -11.44
CA ASN A 68 -2.08 16.64 -11.67
C ASN A 68 -1.40 15.57 -12.53
N ASP A 69 -1.66 14.30 -12.25
CA ASP A 69 -1.09 13.17 -13.01
C ASP A 69 -1.57 13.12 -14.47
N LEU A 70 -2.87 13.30 -14.69
CA LEU A 70 -3.42 13.49 -16.04
C LEU A 70 -2.89 14.77 -16.69
N GLY A 71 -2.60 15.78 -15.87
CA GLY A 71 -2.04 17.05 -16.32
C GLY A 71 -0.67 16.91 -16.96
N ASN A 72 0.17 16.06 -16.35
CA ASN A 72 1.57 15.81 -16.68
C ASN A 72 1.80 14.68 -17.71
N SER A 73 0.72 14.06 -18.21
CA SER A 73 0.80 12.95 -19.14
C SER A 73 -0.02 13.21 -20.41
N ASP A 74 0.40 12.63 -21.54
CA ASP A 74 -0.37 12.64 -22.79
C ASP A 74 -1.64 11.75 -22.73
N SER A 75 -1.96 11.21 -21.56
CA SER A 75 -3.00 10.20 -21.35
C SER A 75 -4.43 10.68 -21.50
N VAL A 76 -4.65 12.00 -21.51
CA VAL A 76 -5.98 12.58 -21.61
C VAL A 76 -6.56 12.49 -23.03
N ALA A 77 -5.72 12.12 -24.01
CA ALA A 77 -6.15 11.92 -25.41
C ALA A 77 -7.22 10.82 -25.56
N GLY A 78 -7.22 9.80 -24.68
CA GLY A 78 -8.17 8.68 -24.74
C GLY A 78 -9.58 8.99 -24.19
N PHE A 79 -9.77 10.15 -23.54
CA PHE A 79 -11.00 10.43 -22.78
C PHE A 79 -11.96 11.44 -23.46
N GLY A 80 -11.77 11.77 -24.74
CA GLY A 80 -12.75 12.59 -25.49
C GLY A 80 -12.64 14.11 -25.29
N GLY A 81 -11.53 14.60 -24.72
CA GLY A 81 -11.22 16.02 -24.57
C GLY A 81 -10.93 16.41 -23.12
N ARG A 82 -9.74 16.97 -22.86
CA ARG A 82 -9.20 17.22 -21.52
C ARG A 82 -10.13 17.97 -20.58
N ALA A 83 -10.86 18.98 -21.06
CA ALA A 83 -11.74 19.79 -20.21
C ALA A 83 -12.97 19.02 -19.69
N ALA A 84 -13.64 18.25 -20.55
CA ALA A 84 -14.86 17.52 -20.16
C ALA A 84 -14.56 16.43 -19.10
N VAL A 85 -13.40 15.79 -19.23
CA VAL A 85 -12.94 14.71 -18.36
C VAL A 85 -12.60 15.23 -16.98
N LEU A 86 -11.95 16.40 -16.90
CA LEU A 86 -11.66 17.05 -15.63
C LEU A 86 -12.94 17.36 -14.86
N THR A 87 -13.99 17.87 -15.51
CA THR A 87 -15.29 18.10 -14.85
C THR A 87 -15.91 16.80 -14.32
N HIS A 88 -15.75 15.68 -15.02
CA HIS A 88 -16.24 14.39 -14.53
C HIS A 88 -15.41 13.84 -13.36
N ILE A 89 -14.11 14.10 -13.34
CA ILE A 89 -13.21 13.74 -12.21
C ILE A 89 -13.55 14.58 -10.98
N GLU A 90 -13.76 15.88 -11.15
CA GLU A 90 -14.24 16.79 -10.10
C GLU A 90 -15.55 16.30 -9.51
N ALA A 91 -16.50 15.87 -10.36
CA ALA A 91 -17.76 15.30 -9.89
C ALA A 91 -17.61 13.92 -9.23
N LEU A 92 -16.67 13.09 -9.67
CA LEU A 92 -16.40 11.78 -9.08
C LEU A 92 -15.87 11.92 -7.65
N PHE A 93 -14.97 12.88 -7.42
CA PHE A 93 -14.30 13.12 -6.14
C PHE A 93 -14.77 14.40 -5.43
N ASP A 94 -16.07 14.74 -5.57
CA ASP A 94 -16.66 15.96 -4.99
C ASP A 94 -16.81 15.93 -3.45
N GLY A 95 -16.51 14.80 -2.82
CA GLY A 95 -16.63 14.59 -1.38
C GLY A 95 -18.06 14.35 -0.87
N SER A 96 -19.06 14.26 -1.75
CA SER A 96 -20.45 13.94 -1.38
C SER A 96 -20.63 12.49 -0.93
N ARG A 97 -19.68 11.62 -1.29
CA ARG A 97 -19.64 10.20 -0.92
C ARG A 97 -18.20 9.69 -0.89
N VAL A 98 -18.03 8.56 -0.22
CA VAL A 98 -16.83 7.75 -0.35
C VAL A 98 -16.85 7.04 -1.70
N VAL A 99 -15.71 7.07 -2.38
CA VAL A 99 -15.49 6.37 -3.65
C VAL A 99 -14.52 5.23 -3.38
N HIS A 100 -14.95 4.02 -3.69
CA HIS A 100 -14.16 2.81 -3.53
C HIS A 100 -13.74 2.26 -4.88
N SER A 101 -12.51 1.75 -4.95
CA SER A 101 -12.02 1.00 -6.09
C SER A 101 -13.04 -0.08 -6.49
N PRO A 102 -13.33 -0.25 -7.79
CA PRO A 102 -14.18 -1.32 -8.29
C PRO A 102 -13.45 -2.68 -8.34
N TYR A 103 -12.16 -2.69 -8.00
CA TYR A 103 -11.28 -3.85 -8.02
C TYR A 103 -10.79 -4.18 -6.61
N GLU A 104 -10.52 -5.46 -6.38
CA GLU A 104 -9.68 -5.89 -5.25
C GLU A 104 -8.32 -5.21 -5.32
N LYS A 105 -7.77 -4.84 -4.16
CA LYS A 105 -6.43 -4.25 -4.05
C LYS A 105 -5.36 -5.21 -4.59
N ASP A 106 -4.41 -4.66 -5.33
CA ASP A 106 -3.21 -5.37 -5.76
C ASP A 106 -2.21 -5.45 -4.59
N GLU A 107 -2.39 -6.47 -3.75
CA GLU A 107 -1.56 -6.71 -2.57
C GLU A 107 -0.08 -6.89 -2.91
N ALA A 108 0.23 -7.42 -4.10
CA ALA A 108 1.62 -7.61 -4.52
C ALA A 108 2.28 -6.26 -4.84
N LEU A 109 1.59 -5.39 -5.57
CA LEU A 109 2.07 -4.04 -5.87
C LEU A 109 2.20 -3.19 -4.60
N ILE A 110 1.23 -3.29 -3.68
CA ILE A 110 1.30 -2.60 -2.37
C ILE A 110 2.57 -3.03 -1.61
N ARG A 111 2.81 -4.35 -1.48
CA ARG A 111 4.01 -4.86 -0.79
C ARG A 111 5.30 -4.42 -1.47
N GLN A 112 5.34 -4.45 -2.80
CA GLN A 112 6.51 -4.01 -3.57
C GLN A 112 6.81 -2.53 -3.33
N ALA A 113 5.78 -1.68 -3.36
CA ALA A 113 5.92 -0.25 -3.11
C ALA A 113 6.43 0.04 -1.70
N ARG A 114 5.88 -0.63 -0.69
CA ARG A 114 6.31 -0.51 0.71
C ARG A 114 7.78 -0.88 0.88
N ALA A 115 8.18 -2.05 0.36
CA ALA A 115 9.57 -2.51 0.42
C ALA A 115 10.53 -1.55 -0.31
N PHE A 116 10.11 -0.99 -1.45
CA PHE A 116 10.88 0.03 -2.16
C PHE A 116 11.06 1.31 -1.30
N LEU A 117 9.98 1.82 -0.72
CA LEU A 117 9.99 3.04 0.09
C LEU A 117 10.78 2.88 1.41
N ASP A 118 10.77 1.70 2.02
CA ASP A 118 11.55 1.43 3.23
C ASP A 118 13.07 1.52 2.99
N GLY A 119 13.52 1.33 1.74
CA GLY A 119 14.93 1.27 1.37
C GLY A 119 15.63 2.60 1.03
N HIS A 120 14.92 3.73 0.88
CA HIS A 120 15.44 4.94 0.19
C HIS A 120 15.69 6.17 1.10
N THR A 121 16.06 5.93 2.36
CA THR A 121 15.81 6.85 3.49
C THR A 121 16.47 8.24 3.45
N SER A 122 15.67 9.30 3.66
CA SER A 122 16.04 10.43 4.54
C SER A 122 14.86 11.36 4.91
N THR A 123 13.98 11.69 3.96
CA THR A 123 12.69 12.37 4.20
C THR A 123 11.57 11.37 4.57
N GLU A 124 11.85 10.09 4.34
CA GLU A 124 10.95 8.94 4.33
C GLU A 124 10.48 8.43 5.70
N ARG A 125 11.11 8.78 6.81
CA ARG A 125 10.63 8.33 8.14
C ARG A 125 9.32 8.97 8.58
N ILE A 126 9.03 10.18 8.12
CA ILE A 126 7.71 10.81 8.32
C ILE A 126 6.68 10.09 7.43
N TYR A 127 7.09 9.75 6.20
CA TYR A 127 6.26 9.09 5.20
C TYR A 127 5.93 7.63 5.55
N ALA A 128 6.88 6.86 6.08
CA ALA A 128 6.68 5.52 6.62
C ALA A 128 5.72 5.51 7.83
N ARG A 129 5.72 6.57 8.65
CA ARG A 129 4.71 6.71 9.73
C ARG A 129 3.31 7.02 9.20
N ALA A 130 3.21 7.88 8.19
CA ALA A 130 1.93 8.18 7.55
C ALA A 130 1.36 6.93 6.86
N LEU A 131 2.23 6.16 6.19
CA LEU A 131 1.87 4.89 5.58
C LEU A 131 1.50 3.86 6.65
N ALA A 132 2.31 3.63 7.69
CA ALA A 132 2.01 2.70 8.80
C ALA A 132 0.68 3.02 9.51
N ALA A 133 0.33 4.31 9.62
CA ALA A 133 -0.96 4.74 10.15
C ALA A 133 -2.15 4.39 9.24
N MET A 134 -1.90 4.08 7.96
CA MET A 134 -2.85 3.51 7.00
C MET A 134 -2.67 1.98 6.85
N GLU A 135 -1.48 1.42 7.09
CA GLU A 135 -1.21 -0.03 6.98
C GLU A 135 -1.73 -0.85 8.15
N SER A 136 -1.81 -0.29 9.36
CA SER A 136 -2.38 -0.95 10.54
C SER A 136 -3.83 -1.42 10.35
N GLU A 137 -4.42 -1.08 9.20
CA GLU A 137 -5.85 -1.07 8.92
C GLU A 137 -6.20 -1.72 7.57
N ALA A 138 -5.19 -2.22 6.84
CA ALA A 138 -5.38 -3.21 5.80
C ALA A 138 -4.93 -4.55 6.40
N PRO A 139 -5.76 -5.61 6.44
CA PRO A 139 -5.42 -6.84 7.16
C PRO A 139 -4.06 -7.37 6.68
N GLN A 140 -3.23 -7.77 7.65
CA GLN A 140 -1.97 -8.44 7.38
C GLN A 140 -2.27 -9.72 6.58
N GLU A 141 -1.81 -9.81 5.35
CA GLU A 141 -1.54 -11.13 4.77
C GLU A 141 -0.36 -11.73 5.55
N PHE A 142 -0.72 -12.61 6.48
CA PHE A 142 0.04 -13.78 6.93
C PHE A 142 1.56 -13.67 6.79
N THR A 143 2.18 -13.32 7.91
CA THR A 143 3.59 -13.54 8.20
C THR A 143 3.99 -14.97 7.86
N LEU A 144 4.76 -15.14 6.79
CA LEU A 144 5.56 -16.34 6.57
C LEU A 144 7.04 -16.01 6.37
N VAL A 145 7.57 -15.17 7.26
CA VAL A 145 9.02 -15.17 7.53
C VAL A 145 9.24 -15.09 9.04
N ARG A 146 8.85 -16.16 9.72
CA ARG A 146 9.41 -16.53 11.03
C ARG A 146 10.07 -17.90 10.90
N ALA A 147 11.20 -17.95 10.20
CA ALA A 147 12.23 -18.96 10.39
C ALA A 147 13.44 -18.63 9.50
N VAL A 148 14.64 -18.72 10.09
CA VAL A 148 15.97 -18.58 9.49
C VAL A 148 16.36 -17.12 9.21
N GLY A 149 17.16 -16.41 10.00
CA GLY A 149 18.13 -16.82 11.01
C GLY A 149 19.43 -16.06 10.75
N ALA A 150 19.57 -14.87 11.33
CA ALA A 150 20.83 -14.14 11.41
C ALA A 150 20.92 -13.50 12.79
N ASP A 151 21.35 -14.29 13.78
CA ASP A 151 22.40 -13.86 14.69
C ASP A 151 22.95 -15.06 15.46
N ALA A 152 24.27 -15.18 15.46
CA ALA A 152 25.01 -16.17 16.22
C ALA A 152 24.97 -15.81 17.70
N GLY A 153 24.56 -16.77 18.53
CA GLY A 153 24.59 -16.66 19.98
C GLY A 153 24.58 -18.04 20.61
N THR A 154 25.76 -18.65 20.75
CA THR A 154 26.02 -19.78 21.64
C THR A 154 25.61 -19.42 23.07
N VAL A 155 24.53 -19.97 23.62
CA VAL A 155 24.43 -20.45 25.02
C VAL A 155 23.31 -21.51 25.13
N PHE A 156 23.61 -22.57 25.85
CA PHE A 156 22.78 -23.72 26.22
C PHE A 156 21.52 -23.35 27.02
N VAL A 157 20.48 -24.19 26.94
CA VAL A 157 19.83 -24.95 28.05
C VAL A 157 18.51 -25.56 27.54
N ARG A 158 18.38 -26.88 27.70
CA ARG A 158 17.14 -27.64 27.51
C ARG A 158 16.27 -27.47 28.76
N SER A 159 15.01 -27.08 28.60
CA SER A 159 14.02 -26.96 29.68
C SER A 159 12.75 -27.76 29.36
N ASN A 160 12.87 -29.09 29.43
CA ASN A 160 11.76 -29.96 29.77
C ASN A 160 12.25 -31.02 30.78
N GLY A 161 11.89 -30.81 32.04
CA GLY A 161 12.39 -31.57 33.18
C GLY A 161 11.89 -33.01 33.28
N ALA A 162 12.70 -33.78 34.02
CA ALA A 162 12.51 -35.12 34.61
C ALA A 162 13.52 -36.18 34.10
N PRO A 163 13.97 -37.10 34.99
CA PRO A 163 15.39 -37.31 35.24
C PRO A 163 15.92 -38.62 34.64
N LEU A 164 17.23 -38.69 34.47
CA LEU A 164 17.94 -39.97 34.54
C LEU A 164 19.01 -39.84 35.61
N ASP A 165 18.68 -40.39 36.78
CA ASP A 165 19.69 -40.82 37.73
C ASP A 165 20.50 -41.99 37.15
N ARG A 166 21.56 -42.35 37.88
CA ARG A 166 22.55 -43.40 37.64
C ARG A 166 23.79 -43.02 36.84
N GLY A 167 24.84 -42.73 37.61
CA GLY A 167 25.98 -43.66 37.69
C GLY A 167 27.34 -43.15 37.18
N VAL A 168 28.07 -42.39 38.04
CA VAL A 168 29.44 -42.65 38.59
C VAL A 168 30.40 -43.53 37.74
N PRO A 169 31.76 -43.40 37.79
CA PRO A 169 32.71 -42.28 38.01
C PRO A 169 33.89 -42.23 36.99
N GLY A 170 34.63 -41.12 36.99
CA GLY A 170 36.10 -41.17 37.09
C GLY A 170 37.00 -41.27 35.82
N ILE A 171 38.04 -40.42 35.87
CA ILE A 171 39.45 -40.59 35.44
C ILE A 171 39.79 -40.78 33.96
N PHE A 172 40.58 -39.86 33.37
CA PHE A 172 42.05 -39.89 33.40
C PHE A 172 42.68 -38.61 32.77
N TYR A 173 43.82 -38.21 33.34
CA TYR A 173 44.84 -37.24 32.86
C TYR A 173 45.77 -37.92 31.81
N PRO A 174 46.67 -37.23 31.06
CA PRO A 174 47.69 -36.22 31.46
C PRO A 174 47.52 -34.80 30.90
#